data_AF-A0A1Q6LAI8-F1
#
_entry.id   AF-A0A1Q6LAI8-F1
#
_cell.length_a   1.000
_cell.length_b   1.000
_cell.length_c   1.000
_cell.angle_alpha   90.00
_cell.angle_beta   90.00
_cell.angle_gamma   90.00
#
_symmetry.space_group_name_H-M   'P 1'
#
loop_
_entity.id
_entity.type
_entity.pdbx_description
1 polymer ?
#
loop_
_entity_poly.entity_id
_entity_poly.type
_entity_poly.pdbx_seq_one_letter_code
_entity_poly.pdbx_strand_id
1 'polypeptide(L)'
;MGQVGWIKVNTNIFSNRKIKILLKEREGDTYFRIWIQILTIAGECNRDGGLYISDNTPFKIKDFTNIIGKSSKTFTKILQKFIDLGMLIYKNDTYFVKNWSKYQSADKLKKIGKTNKVIEENIIEKSFNNTTEEKIRKEENRKETRVDESNFETLD
;
A
#
# COMPACT_ATOMS: atom_id res chain seq x y z
N MET A 1 3.52 -3.87 -5.51
CA MET A 1 3.15 -4.76 -4.37
C MET A 1 1.71 -4.49 -4.00
N GLY A 2 0.90 -5.52 -3.71
CA GLY A 2 -0.51 -5.33 -3.39
C GLY A 2 -0.71 -4.39 -2.21
N GLN A 3 -1.50 -3.33 -2.43
CA GLN A 3 -1.72 -2.26 -1.46
C GLN A 3 -2.60 -2.80 -0.33
N VAL A 4 -2.00 -3.12 0.81
CA VAL A 4 -2.74 -3.55 2.01
C VAL A 4 -3.34 -2.31 2.66
N GLY A 5 -4.57 -1.97 2.31
CA GLY A 5 -5.31 -0.80 2.82
C GLY A 5 -5.83 -0.92 4.26
N TRP A 6 -5.19 -1.72 5.12
CA TRP A 6 -5.63 -1.90 6.51
C TRP A 6 -4.46 -2.15 7.47
N ILE A 7 -4.66 -1.75 8.73
CA ILE A 7 -3.82 -2.08 9.88
C ILE A 7 -4.67 -2.79 10.95
N LYS A 8 -4.06 -3.67 11.75
CA LYS A 8 -4.74 -4.24 12.92
C LYS A 8 -4.64 -3.29 14.10
N VAL A 9 -5.76 -3.03 14.75
CA VAL A 9 -5.81 -2.34 16.03
C VAL A 9 -6.42 -3.28 17.05
N ASN A 10 -5.79 -3.42 18.22
CA ASN A 10 -6.37 -4.23 19.29
C ASN A 10 -7.59 -3.49 19.87
N THR A 11 -8.71 -4.20 20.03
CA THR A 11 -9.93 -3.66 20.64
C THR A 11 -9.70 -3.11 22.05
N ASN A 12 -8.67 -3.62 22.75
CA ASN A 12 -8.24 -3.11 24.04
C ASN A 12 -7.17 -2.01 23.99
N ILE A 13 -7.03 -1.27 22.87
CA ILE A 13 -5.97 -0.26 22.70
C ILE A 13 -5.90 0.75 23.86
N PHE A 14 -7.04 1.16 24.42
CA PHE A 14 -7.10 2.08 25.56
C PHE A 14 -6.64 1.44 26.89
N SER A 15 -6.55 0.12 26.95
CA SER A 15 -5.95 -0.60 28.09
C SER A 15 -4.42 -0.62 28.03
N ASN A 16 -3.81 -0.32 26.87
CA ASN A 16 -2.37 -0.29 26.71
C ASN A 16 -1.74 0.76 27.64
N ARG A 17 -0.74 0.35 28.43
CA ARG A 17 -0.07 1.23 29.40
C ARG A 17 0.52 2.50 28.77
N LYS A 18 1.11 2.39 27.58
CA LYS A 18 1.71 3.54 26.87
C LYS A 18 0.63 4.50 26.37
N ILE A 19 -0.48 3.98 25.84
CA ILE A 19 -1.63 4.80 25.43
C ILE A 19 -2.23 5.52 26.64
N LYS A 20 -2.38 4.85 27.78
CA LYS A 20 -2.84 5.49 29.03
C LYS A 20 -1.90 6.61 29.50
N ILE A 21 -0.59 6.44 29.35
CA ILE A 21 0.39 7.49 29.68
C ILE A 21 0.20 8.70 28.76
N LEU A 22 0.07 8.47 27.45
CA LEU A 22 -0.14 9.53 26.47
C LEU A 22 -1.44 10.31 26.73
N LEU A 23 -2.55 9.61 26.99
CA LEU A 23 -3.85 10.23 27.24
C LEU A 23 -3.92 11.08 28.51
N LYS A 24 -2.96 10.92 29.43
CA LYS A 24 -2.85 11.75 30.65
C LYS A 24 -2.07 13.06 30.43
N GLU A 25 -1.40 13.21 29.30
CA GLU A 25 -0.71 14.46 28.95
C GLU A 25 -1.74 15.56 28.69
N ARG A 26 -1.34 16.83 28.85
CA ARG A 26 -2.21 17.99 28.58
C ARG A 26 -2.82 17.96 27.17
N GLU A 27 -2.10 17.40 26.19
CA GLU A 27 -2.55 17.23 24.81
C GLU A 27 -2.77 15.75 24.46
N GLY A 28 -3.28 14.94 25.40
CA GLY A 28 -3.39 13.48 25.26
C GLY A 28 -4.10 13.02 23.99
N ASP A 29 -5.19 13.67 23.60
CA ASP A 29 -5.92 13.37 22.35
C ASP A 29 -5.05 13.63 21.11
N THR A 30 -4.20 14.65 21.14
CA THR A 30 -3.27 14.96 20.05
C THR A 30 -2.22 13.85 19.93
N TYR A 31 -1.67 13.38 21.04
CA TYR A 31 -0.75 12.23 21.03
C TYR A 31 -1.42 10.99 20.45
N PHE A 32 -2.63 10.66 20.89
CA PHE A 32 -3.33 9.48 20.41
C PHE A 32 -3.66 9.57 18.90
N ARG A 33 -4.20 10.70 18.45
CA ARG A 33 -4.46 10.95 17.02
C ARG A 33 -3.20 10.78 16.17
N ILE A 34 -2.09 11.39 16.59
CA ILE A 34 -0.83 11.29 15.84
C ILE A 34 -0.30 9.86 15.84
N TRP A 35 -0.46 9.11 16.94
CA TRP A 35 -0.08 7.70 16.95
C TRP A 35 -0.86 6.89 15.91
N ILE A 36 -2.18 7.08 15.82
CA ILE A 36 -2.99 6.43 14.79
C ILE A 36 -2.53 6.84 13.38
N GLN A 37 -2.25 8.13 13.16
CA GLN A 37 -1.79 8.63 11.85
C GLN A 37 -0.42 8.08 11.45
N ILE A 38 0.48 7.88 12.41
CA ILE A 38 1.76 7.20 12.17
C ILE A 38 1.56 5.75 11.76
N LEU A 39 0.63 5.03 12.41
CA LEU A 39 0.33 3.64 12.04
C LEU A 39 -0.27 3.54 10.63
N THR A 40 -1.11 4.48 10.22
CA THR A 40 -1.69 4.48 8.86
C THR A 40 -0.62 4.77 7.82
N ILE A 41 0.27 5.75 8.05
CA ILE A 41 1.40 6.03 7.15
C ILE A 41 2.30 4.80 7.01
N ALA A 42 2.68 4.16 8.12
CA ALA A 42 3.46 2.93 8.09
C ALA A 42 2.77 1.80 7.30
N GLY A 43 1.44 1.71 7.39
CA GLY A 43 0.61 0.77 6.65
C GLY A 43 0.60 1.04 5.14
N GLU A 44 0.45 2.31 4.76
CA GLU A 44 0.51 2.77 3.37
C GLU A 44 1.89 2.52 2.75
N CYS A 45 2.96 2.81 3.50
CA CYS A 45 4.33 2.55 3.03
C CYS A 45 4.61 1.05 2.86
N ASN A 46 4.07 0.21 3.75
CA ASN A 46 4.29 -1.24 3.77
C ASN A 46 5.79 -1.64 3.79
N ARG A 47 6.60 -0.92 4.56
CA ARG A 47 8.07 -1.09 4.68
C ARG A 47 8.52 -1.42 6.10
N ASP A 48 7.99 -2.52 6.63
CA ASP A 48 8.31 -3.02 7.97
C ASP A 48 8.17 -1.94 9.07
N GLY A 49 7.12 -1.11 8.95
CA GLY A 49 6.82 -0.04 9.89
C GLY A 49 7.59 1.25 9.68
N GLY A 50 8.40 1.38 8.62
CA GLY A 50 9.13 2.60 8.30
C GLY A 50 8.23 3.70 7.72
N LEU A 51 8.50 4.95 8.11
CA LEU A 51 7.72 6.12 7.69
C LEU A 51 8.40 6.82 6.50
N TYR A 52 7.76 6.76 5.33
CA TYR A 52 8.25 7.34 4.08
C TYR A 52 7.16 8.19 3.40
N ILE A 53 7.57 9.26 2.73
CA ILE A 53 6.66 10.12 1.94
C ILE A 53 6.39 9.48 0.57
N SER A 54 7.43 8.88 -0.01
CA SER A 54 7.42 8.24 -1.32
C SER A 54 8.39 7.07 -1.32
N ASP A 55 8.59 6.44 -2.49
CA ASP A 55 9.32 5.18 -2.61
C ASP A 55 10.77 5.15 -2.11
N ASN A 56 11.38 6.25 -1.68
CA ASN A 56 12.64 6.17 -0.93
C ASN A 56 12.95 7.41 -0.08
N THR A 57 11.95 8.27 0.16
CA THR A 57 12.17 9.51 0.90
C THR A 57 11.67 9.34 2.33
N PRO A 58 12.55 9.26 3.33
CA PRO A 58 12.14 9.20 4.73
C PRO A 58 11.32 10.43 5.11
N PHE A 59 10.32 10.23 5.97
CA PHE A 59 9.56 11.34 6.53
C PHE A 59 10.46 12.22 7.40
N LYS A 60 10.55 13.52 7.09
CA LYS A 60 11.17 14.52 7.96
C LYS A 60 10.11 15.23 8.79
N ILE A 61 10.54 15.85 9.89
CA ILE A 61 9.68 16.60 10.80
C ILE A 61 8.85 17.66 10.05
N LYS A 62 9.46 18.36 9.08
CA LYS A 62 8.81 19.39 8.26
C LYS A 62 7.66 18.86 7.40
N ASP A 63 7.68 17.60 7.02
CA ASP A 63 6.67 17.01 6.14
C ASP A 63 5.42 16.67 6.96
N PHE A 64 5.63 16.26 8.21
CA PHE A 64 4.56 16.05 9.19
C PHE A 64 3.87 17.33 9.64
N THR A 65 4.57 18.47 9.74
CA THR A 65 3.92 19.73 10.17
C THR A 65 2.84 20.17 9.19
N ASN A 66 3.05 19.92 7.90
CA ASN A 66 2.08 20.23 6.85
C ASN A 66 0.86 19.29 6.88
N ILE A 67 1.07 18.01 7.22
CA ILE A 67 0.01 17.00 7.27
C ILE A 67 -0.81 17.08 8.57
N ILE A 68 -0.15 17.39 9.68
CA ILE A 68 -0.75 17.33 11.03
C ILE A 68 -1.30 18.68 11.47
N GLY A 69 -0.86 19.79 10.87
CA GLY A 69 -1.31 21.14 11.23
C GLY A 69 -0.77 21.60 12.59
N LYS A 70 0.43 21.15 12.97
CA LYS A 70 1.10 21.50 14.23
C LYS A 70 2.49 22.05 13.96
N SER A 71 2.99 22.91 14.86
CA SER A 71 4.34 23.45 14.75
C SER A 71 5.42 22.35 14.80
N SER A 72 6.56 22.57 14.14
CA SER A 72 7.69 21.64 14.18
C SER A 72 8.11 21.33 15.60
N LYS A 73 8.15 22.34 16.48
CA LYS A 73 8.51 22.18 17.89
C LYS A 73 7.56 21.24 18.64
N THR A 74 6.26 21.37 18.41
CA THR A 74 5.26 20.47 19.00
C THR A 74 5.43 19.06 18.48
N PHE A 75 5.58 18.90 17.17
CA PHE A 75 5.71 17.58 16.56
C PHE A 75 6.99 16.85 16.98
N THR A 76 8.13 17.55 17.07
CA THR A 76 9.38 16.99 17.60
C THR A 76 9.21 16.45 19.02
N LYS A 77 8.52 17.19 19.90
CA LYS A 77 8.23 16.72 21.27
C LYS A 77 7.40 15.43 21.26
N ILE A 78 6.43 15.35 20.35
CA ILE A 78 5.55 14.19 20.23
C ILE A 78 6.32 12.95 19.76
N LEU A 79 7.14 13.09 18.72
CA LEU A 79 8.00 12.01 18.25
C LEU A 79 9.00 11.56 19.33
N GLN A 80 9.59 12.50 20.06
CA GLN A 80 10.49 12.18 21.15
C GLN A 80 9.78 11.36 22.23
N LYS A 81 8.56 11.76 22.63
CA LYS A 81 7.76 10.99 23.60
C LYS A 81 7.49 9.57 23.13
N PHE A 82 7.22 9.36 21.83
CA PHE A 82 7.04 8.02 21.28
C PHE A 82 8.33 7.20 21.27
N ILE A 83 9.48 7.82 21.06
CA ILE A 83 10.80 7.16 21.19
C ILE A 83 11.04 6.78 22.66
N ASP A 84 10.81 7.70 23.60
CA ASP A 84 11.02 7.48 25.04
C ASP A 84 10.13 6.35 25.57
N LEU A 85 8.88 6.28 25.08
CA LEU A 85 7.97 5.17 25.39
C LEU A 85 8.32 3.89 24.61
N GLY A 86 9.33 3.88 23.75
CA GLY A 86 9.72 2.74 22.92
C GLY A 86 8.62 2.29 21.97
N MET A 87 7.87 3.24 21.42
CA MET A 87 6.85 3.05 20.39
C MET A 87 7.45 3.27 18.99
N LEU A 88 8.37 4.22 18.88
CA LEU A 88 9.18 4.47 17.68
C LEU A 88 10.65 4.12 17.92
N ILE A 89 11.34 3.84 16.82
CA ILE A 89 12.81 3.74 16.74
C ILE A 89 13.26 4.70 15.65
N TYR A 90 14.28 5.50 15.92
CA TYR A 90 14.95 6.32 14.90
C TYR A 90 16.28 5.67 14.51
N LYS A 91 16.43 5.30 13.24
CA LYS A 91 17.67 4.73 12.68
C LYS A 91 17.75 5.05 11.19
N ASN A 92 18.97 5.23 10.66
CA ASN A 92 19.21 5.52 9.24
C ASN A 92 18.32 6.67 8.73
N ASP A 93 18.28 7.77 9.49
CA ASP A 93 17.45 8.96 9.23
C ASP A 93 15.95 8.70 8.99
N THR A 94 15.45 7.60 9.52
CA THR A 94 14.06 7.15 9.33
C THR A 94 13.45 6.71 10.66
N TYR A 95 12.19 7.05 10.87
CA TYR A 95 11.39 6.57 11.99
C TYR A 95 10.72 5.24 11.64
N PHE A 96 10.73 4.30 12.59
CA PHE A 96 10.09 2.99 12.47
C PHE A 96 9.15 2.72 13.63
N VAL A 97 7.97 2.18 13.34
CA VAL A 97 7.05 1.63 14.34
C VAL A 97 7.64 0.36 14.94
N LYS A 98 7.92 0.37 16.24
CA LYS A 98 8.47 -0.80 16.93
C LYS A 98 7.45 -1.94 16.98
N ASN A 99 7.90 -3.17 16.71
CA ASN A 99 7.07 -4.38 16.64
C ASN A 99 5.97 -4.28 15.56
N TRP A 100 6.31 -3.79 14.37
CA TRP A 100 5.36 -3.61 13.25
C TRP A 100 4.52 -4.86 12.93
N SER A 101 5.10 -6.05 13.08
CA SER A 101 4.43 -7.35 12.89
C SER A 101 3.13 -7.53 13.69
N LYS A 102 2.91 -6.76 14.76
CA LYS A 102 1.65 -6.75 15.51
C LYS A 102 0.50 -6.07 14.76
N TYR A 103 0.84 -5.06 13.96
CA TYR A 103 -0.11 -4.25 13.18
C TYR A 103 -0.36 -4.85 11.80
N GLN A 104 0.54 -5.70 11.30
CA GLN A 104 0.43 -6.31 9.98
C GLN A 104 1.00 -7.74 9.96
N SER A 105 0.26 -8.70 9.42
CA SER A 105 0.74 -10.08 9.30
C SER A 105 1.48 -10.30 7.98
N ALA A 106 2.77 -10.66 8.07
CA ALA A 106 3.60 -11.00 6.92
C ALA A 106 3.02 -12.14 6.05
N ASP A 107 2.33 -13.11 6.64
CA ASP A 107 1.74 -14.24 5.89
C ASP A 107 0.54 -13.85 5.03
N LYS A 108 -0.27 -12.88 5.50
CA LYS A 108 -1.37 -12.32 4.70
C LYS A 108 -0.83 -11.43 3.57
N LEU A 109 0.24 -10.68 3.82
CA LEU A 109 0.95 -9.92 2.81
C LEU A 109 1.52 -10.81 1.70
N LYS A 110 2.15 -11.94 2.05
CA LYS A 110 2.65 -12.93 1.08
C LYS A 110 1.53 -13.54 0.24
N LYS A 111 0.37 -13.83 0.85
CA LYS A 111 -0.81 -14.33 0.11
C LYS A 111 -1.35 -13.28 -0.87
N ILE A 112 -1.52 -12.03 -0.45
CA ILE A 112 -1.99 -10.93 -1.32
C ILE A 112 -1.01 -10.68 -2.47
N GLY A 113 0.30 -10.68 -2.20
CA GLY A 113 1.32 -10.56 -3.24
C GLY A 113 1.25 -11.68 -4.30
N LYS A 114 1.03 -12.93 -3.87
CA LYS A 114 0.84 -14.06 -4.79
C LYS A 114 -0.47 -13.94 -5.58
N THR A 115 -1.57 -13.57 -4.94
CA THR A 115 -2.87 -13.39 -5.60
C THR A 115 -2.81 -12.30 -6.66
N ASN A 116 -2.17 -11.17 -6.38
CA ASN A 116 -2.05 -10.08 -7.35
C ASN A 116 -1.18 -10.45 -8.55
N LYS A 117 -0.08 -11.18 -8.34
CA LYS A 117 0.74 -11.69 -9.43
C LYS A 117 -0.07 -12.60 -10.38
N VAL A 118 -0.88 -13.50 -9.81
CA VAL A 118 -1.77 -14.38 -10.57
C VAL A 118 -2.84 -13.58 -11.32
N ILE A 119 -3.38 -12.52 -10.73
CA ILE A 119 -4.36 -11.65 -11.41
C ILE A 119 -3.70 -10.91 -12.58
N GLU A 120 -2.50 -10.35 -12.41
CA GLU A 120 -1.75 -9.68 -13.48
C GLU A 120 -1.44 -10.65 -14.63
N GLU A 121 -0.95 -11.85 -14.32
CA GLU A 121 -0.69 -12.92 -15.31
C GLU A 121 -1.95 -13.28 -16.10
N ASN A 122 -3.09 -13.49 -15.41
CA ASN A 122 -4.37 -13.81 -16.06
C ASN A 122 -4.89 -12.67 -16.94
N ILE A 123 -4.66 -11.40 -16.57
CA ILE A 123 -5.07 -10.24 -17.38
C ILE A 123 -4.22 -10.17 -18.66
N ILE A 124 -2.90 -10.38 -18.54
CA ILE A 124 -1.98 -10.40 -19.68
C ILE A 124 -2.37 -11.55 -20.63
N GLU A 125 -2.60 -12.75 -20.11
CA GLU A 125 -2.96 -13.92 -20.91
C GLU A 125 -4.30 -13.73 -21.65
N LYS A 126 -5.32 -13.20 -20.98
CA LYS A 126 -6.60 -12.83 -21.63
C LYS A 126 -6.42 -11.79 -22.73
N SER A 127 -5.57 -10.77 -22.51
CA SER A 127 -5.31 -9.74 -23.53
C SER A 127 -4.62 -10.33 -24.78
N PHE A 128 -3.72 -11.28 -24.57
CA PHE A 128 -3.00 -11.95 -25.64
C PHE A 128 -3.91 -12.89 -26.44
N ASN A 129 -4.75 -13.67 -25.75
CA ASN A 129 -5.72 -14.56 -26.37
C ASN A 129 -6.76 -13.78 -27.19
N ASN A 130 -7.34 -12.71 -26.63
CA ASN A 130 -8.29 -11.86 -27.37
C ASN A 130 -7.67 -11.27 -28.66
N THR A 131 -6.41 -10.81 -28.58
CA THR A 131 -5.69 -10.27 -29.74
C THR A 131 -5.42 -11.34 -30.81
N THR A 132 -5.18 -12.58 -30.38
CA THR A 132 -4.89 -13.71 -31.26
C THR A 132 -6.17 -14.19 -31.95
N GLU A 133 -7.27 -14.31 -31.20
CA GLU A 133 -8.61 -14.63 -31.71
C GLU A 133 -9.09 -13.58 -32.73
N GLU A 134 -8.87 -12.29 -32.46
CA GLU A 134 -9.19 -11.23 -33.43
C GLU A 134 -8.38 -11.32 -34.72
N LYS A 135 -7.10 -11.71 -34.65
CA LYS A 135 -6.26 -11.90 -35.83
C LYS A 135 -6.70 -13.10 -36.64
N ILE A 136 -6.98 -14.23 -35.98
CA ILE A 136 -7.50 -15.45 -36.63
C ILE A 136 -8.81 -15.15 -37.34
N ARG A 137 -9.77 -14.51 -36.64
CA ARG A 137 -11.07 -14.13 -37.22
C ARG A 137 -10.95 -13.19 -38.42
N LYS A 138 -10.01 -12.22 -38.38
CA LYS A 138 -9.75 -11.34 -39.53
C LYS A 138 -9.13 -12.08 -40.71
N GLU A 139 -8.34 -13.13 -40.45
CA GLU A 139 -7.71 -13.94 -41.49
C GLU A 139 -8.67 -14.96 -42.11
N GLU A 140 -9.56 -15.57 -41.32
CA GLU A 140 -10.64 -16.43 -41.78
C GLU A 140 -11.61 -15.66 -42.68
N ASN A 141 -12.07 -14.49 -42.24
CA ASN A 141 -12.92 -13.62 -43.06
C ASN A 141 -12.26 -13.27 -44.41
N ARG A 142 -10.95 -13.01 -44.43
CA ARG A 142 -10.21 -12.73 -45.68
C ARG A 142 -10.09 -13.95 -46.60
N LYS A 143 -10.11 -15.17 -46.06
CA LYS A 143 -10.06 -16.41 -46.84
C LYS A 143 -11.42 -16.74 -47.45
N GLU A 144 -12.52 -16.56 -46.70
CA GLU A 144 -13.88 -16.70 -47.23
C GLU A 144 -14.14 -15.76 -48.40
N THR A 145 -13.77 -14.48 -48.29
CA THR A 145 -13.98 -13.51 -49.38
C THR A 145 -13.24 -13.90 -50.68
N ARG A 146 -12.05 -14.52 -50.56
CA ARG A 146 -11.26 -14.98 -51.73
C ARG A 146 -11.83 -16.24 -52.37
N VAL A 147 -12.46 -17.12 -51.59
CA VAL A 147 -13.09 -18.35 -52.10
C VAL A 147 -14.38 -18.01 -52.87
N ASP A 148 -15.17 -17.07 -52.36
CA ASP A 148 -16.38 -16.58 -53.04
C ASP A 148 -16.06 -15.88 -54.37
N GLU A 149 -14.99 -15.09 -54.44
CA GLU A 149 -14.51 -14.49 -55.70
C GLU A 149 -14.05 -15.55 -56.72
N SER A 150 -13.36 -16.61 -56.27
CA SER A 150 -12.87 -17.67 -57.17
C SER A 150 -13.96 -18.60 -57.72
N ASN A 151 -15.08 -18.77 -57.01
CA ASN A 151 -16.21 -19.60 -57.45
C ASN A 151 -17.09 -18.91 -58.52
N PHE A 152 -16.92 -17.61 -58.74
CA PHE A 152 -17.64 -16.87 -59.78
C PHE A 152 -16.92 -16.91 -61.14
N GLU A 153 -15.62 -17.25 -61.17
CA GLU A 153 -14.79 -17.24 -62.39
C GLU A 153 -14.80 -18.55 -63.20
N THR A 154 -15.56 -19.59 -62.81
CA THR A 154 -15.60 -20.90 -63.52
C THR A 154 -16.93 -21.24 -64.20
N LEU A 155 -17.75 -20.25 -64.55
CA LEU A 155 -18.94 -20.44 -65.39
C LEU A 155 -18.72 -19.78 -66.75
N ASP A 156 -17.98 -20.46 -67.63
CA ASP A 156 -18.01 -20.29 -69.08
C ASP A 156 -17.99 -21.67 -69.76
#